data_AF-A0A956FMM6-F1
#
_entry.id   AF-A0A956FMM6-F1
#
_cell.length_a   1.000
_cell.length_b   1.000
_cell.length_c   1.000
_cell.angle_alpha   90.00
_cell.angle_beta   90.00
_cell.angle_gamma   90.00
#
_symmetry.space_group_name_H-M   'P 1'
#
loop_
_entity.id
_entity.type
_entity.pdbx_description
1 polymer ?
#
loop_
_entity_poly.entity_id
_entity_poly.type
_entity_poly.pdbx_seq_one_letter_code
_entity_poly.pdbx_strand_id
1 'polypeptide(L)'
;MPTLPCPALPSSPPSRPSRALLVAALLLGPACHRGAGEPSSPGADDPVERAVASIRGEDLARHVRVLASDAFEGRFPGSAGEAKTVSYVSATFARHGLRPGVDGSYLQPVPLVSVVLAPDTTASLTHAGSPSALRVPEDLALSSPTTEARVDLQDAELVFAGYGIVAPEHGWDDYAGVDVRGKVVVVLPGDPGPTRDDPAFFDGRALTVYGTSAHKAEQAAARGAAGLLTLHSLETIGVPWEVIAQGARLPHQQLADPEGPPKVRLQGLVPREGLRAALDEAAAAALDEAVTAAARDGFRARPLPLRLSASLRREVEAMTSHNVVGILPGAERAQEHVIYTAHWDHVGRDPMREGDGIFNGAVDNATGTAALLELAEAFASLPQPPARSVVLVATTAEEQGLLGATWYAEHPVMPLADAVAVINMDALFPFGEMPGMTVVGLGSSELEGIMADAARTVGRRLVPDPSPELGAFFRSDHYPFAHRGVPAIFAVGGPSDDPAADQSALIGRFTEFVQRRYHQVGDEYDPATWDMAGIVQDVTIYFRTGYAIAMDERRPQWNPGTPFRARHEALRAAAQSDDAQEPASGGSSATRASP
;
A
#
# COMPACT_ATOMS: atom_id res chain seq x y z
N MET A 1 12.01 1.81 -6.86
CA MET A 1 12.55 2.35 -5.59
C MET A 1 12.40 1.25 -4.57
N PRO A 2 13.29 1.08 -3.58
CA PRO A 2 13.02 0.13 -2.50
C PRO A 2 11.63 0.45 -1.92
N THR A 3 10.81 -0.58 -1.69
CA THR A 3 9.59 -0.41 -0.91
C THR A 3 9.97 0.23 0.41
N LEU A 4 9.32 1.34 0.68
CA LEU A 4 9.58 2.09 1.90
C LEU A 4 9.02 1.24 3.07
N PRO A 5 9.55 1.35 4.30
CA PRO A 5 9.06 0.71 5.53
C PRO A 5 7.88 1.44 6.19
N CYS A 6 6.81 0.72 6.54
CA CYS A 6 5.64 1.30 7.22
C CYS A 6 6.07 2.12 8.47
N PRO A 7 5.55 3.34 8.69
CA PRO A 7 5.96 4.23 9.79
C PRO A 7 6.01 3.61 11.19
N ALA A 8 7.13 3.83 11.89
CA ALA A 8 7.18 3.74 13.35
C ALA A 8 6.50 4.94 14.04
N LEU A 9 5.91 4.68 15.20
CA LEU A 9 5.40 5.66 16.16
C LEU A 9 6.54 6.53 16.75
N PRO A 10 6.38 7.86 16.88
CA PRO A 10 7.38 8.70 17.53
C PRO A 10 7.42 8.48 19.05
N SER A 11 8.65 8.44 19.57
CA SER A 11 8.96 8.42 20.99
C SER A 11 8.93 9.85 21.57
N SER A 12 7.81 10.33 22.12
CA SER A 12 7.73 11.26 23.27
C SER A 12 6.30 11.81 23.50
N PRO A 13 5.83 11.93 24.75
CA PRO A 13 4.55 12.56 25.06
C PRO A 13 4.65 14.10 25.06
N PRO A 14 3.61 14.83 24.64
CA PRO A 14 3.54 16.28 24.85
C PRO A 14 3.33 16.62 26.33
N SER A 15 3.98 17.71 26.75
CA SER A 15 3.94 18.25 28.11
C SER A 15 2.56 18.73 28.55
N ARG A 16 2.17 18.37 29.78
CA ARG A 16 0.97 18.79 30.50
C ARG A 16 0.84 20.32 30.64
N PRO A 17 -0.40 20.83 30.72
CA PRO A 17 -0.73 21.90 31.65
C PRO A 17 -1.64 21.41 32.79
N SER A 18 -1.51 22.11 33.91
CA SER A 18 -1.99 21.73 35.25
C SER A 18 -3.46 22.11 35.51
N ARG A 19 -4.17 21.14 36.14
CA ARG A 19 -5.27 21.23 37.12
C ARG A 19 -6.05 22.55 37.30
N ALA A 20 -7.37 22.41 37.24
CA ALA A 20 -8.28 23.01 38.22
C ALA A 20 -9.44 22.03 38.53
N LEU A 21 -9.52 21.60 39.80
CA LEU A 21 -10.69 20.91 40.38
C LEU A 21 -11.85 21.89 40.48
N LEU A 22 -13.06 21.46 40.16
CA LEU A 22 -14.25 21.92 40.86
C LEU A 22 -15.21 20.75 41.10
N VAL A 23 -15.47 20.50 42.38
CA VAL A 23 -16.45 19.56 42.92
C VAL A 23 -17.83 20.18 42.79
N ALA A 24 -18.80 19.46 42.21
CA ALA A 24 -20.21 19.74 42.39
C ALA A 24 -21.01 18.42 42.39
N ALA A 25 -21.48 18.04 43.57
CA ALA A 25 -22.42 16.97 43.80
C ALA A 25 -23.83 17.39 43.38
N LEU A 26 -24.58 16.51 42.71
CA LEU A 26 -26.03 16.63 42.57
C LEU A 26 -26.72 15.25 42.46
N LEU A 27 -27.29 14.86 43.61
CA LEU A 27 -28.64 14.32 43.82
C LEU A 27 -29.21 13.30 42.81
N LEU A 28 -29.23 12.04 43.27
CA LEU A 28 -30.08 10.95 42.78
C LEU A 28 -31.58 11.25 42.97
N GLY A 29 -32.36 11.07 41.91
CA GLY A 29 -33.81 10.87 41.96
C GLY A 29 -34.18 9.53 41.29
N PRO A 30 -35.12 8.74 41.83
CA PRO A 30 -35.45 7.43 41.26
C PRO A 30 -36.47 7.60 40.12
N ALA A 31 -36.08 7.27 38.90
CA ALA A 31 -37.01 7.11 37.78
C ALA A 31 -37.29 5.61 37.57
N CYS A 32 -38.57 5.25 37.71
CA CYS A 32 -39.08 3.92 37.39
C CYS A 32 -38.83 3.57 35.92
N HIS A 33 -38.01 2.55 35.64
CA HIS A 33 -37.94 1.95 34.31
C HIS A 33 -38.81 0.69 34.23
N ARG A 34 -39.79 0.75 33.32
CA ARG A 34 -40.52 -0.40 32.78
C ARG A 34 -39.52 -1.34 32.10
N GLY A 35 -39.67 -2.64 32.34
CA GLY A 35 -38.83 -3.68 31.76
C GLY A 35 -38.83 -3.64 30.23
N ALA A 36 -37.66 -3.37 29.66
CA ALA A 36 -37.31 -3.79 28.32
C ALA A 36 -36.71 -5.20 28.45
N GLY A 37 -37.21 -6.15 27.67
CA GLY A 37 -36.66 -7.50 27.62
C GLY A 37 -35.20 -7.46 27.20
N GLU A 38 -34.36 -8.24 27.89
CA GLU A 38 -32.96 -8.44 27.52
C GLU A 38 -32.88 -9.01 26.10
N PRO A 39 -32.01 -8.49 25.22
CA PRO A 39 -31.71 -9.13 23.96
C PRO A 39 -31.03 -10.48 24.25
N SER A 40 -31.61 -11.56 23.73
CA SER A 40 -31.02 -12.90 23.81
C SER A 40 -29.63 -12.90 23.14
N SER A 41 -28.60 -13.33 23.88
CA SER A 41 -27.27 -13.60 23.33
C SER A 41 -27.38 -14.52 22.10
N PRO A 42 -26.63 -14.28 21.00
CA PRO A 42 -26.58 -15.22 19.89
C PRO A 42 -26.06 -16.56 20.42
N GLY A 43 -26.86 -17.62 20.26
CA GLY A 43 -26.49 -18.96 20.69
C GLY A 43 -25.44 -19.56 19.76
N ALA A 44 -24.74 -20.60 20.24
CA ALA A 44 -23.76 -21.40 19.49
C ALA A 44 -24.29 -22.04 18.18
N ASP A 45 -25.57 -21.86 17.86
CA ASP A 45 -26.24 -22.33 16.64
C ASP A 45 -26.24 -21.28 15.50
N ASP A 46 -25.73 -20.06 15.70
CA ASP A 46 -25.57 -19.07 14.62
C ASP A 46 -24.48 -19.51 13.62
N PRO A 47 -24.80 -19.68 12.32
CA PRO A 47 -23.81 -19.98 11.29
C PRO A 47 -22.62 -19.02 11.23
N VAL A 48 -22.84 -17.73 11.48
CA VAL A 48 -21.78 -16.72 11.46
C VAL A 48 -20.83 -16.93 12.63
N GLU A 49 -21.35 -17.24 13.81
CA GLU A 49 -20.52 -17.52 14.99
C GLU A 49 -19.72 -18.82 14.84
N ARG A 50 -20.28 -19.83 14.14
CA ARG A 50 -19.50 -21.03 13.78
C ARG A 50 -18.35 -20.74 12.81
N ALA A 51 -18.59 -19.89 11.81
CA ALA A 51 -17.54 -19.44 10.89
C ALA A 51 -16.47 -18.61 11.60
N VAL A 52 -16.86 -17.74 12.54
CA VAL A 52 -15.89 -17.04 13.40
C VAL A 52 -15.10 -18.04 14.26
N ALA A 53 -15.75 -19.06 14.81
CA ALA A 53 -15.10 -20.08 15.63
C ALA A 53 -14.14 -21.01 14.86
N SER A 54 -14.20 -21.05 13.52
CA SER A 54 -13.21 -21.77 12.72
C SER A 54 -11.88 -21.01 12.60
N ILE A 55 -11.85 -19.71 12.90
CA ILE A 55 -10.63 -18.90 12.90
C ILE A 55 -9.85 -19.21 14.17
N ARG A 56 -8.73 -19.91 14.05
CA ARG A 56 -8.00 -20.43 15.22
C ARG A 56 -6.56 -19.98 15.25
N GLY A 57 -6.11 -19.57 16.44
CA GLY A 57 -4.72 -19.18 16.68
C GLY A 57 -3.72 -20.29 16.34
N GLU A 58 -4.08 -21.56 16.56
CA GLU A 58 -3.21 -22.69 16.20
C GLU A 58 -3.04 -22.86 14.68
N ASP A 59 -4.12 -22.61 13.92
CA ASP A 59 -4.14 -22.76 12.47
C ASP A 59 -3.39 -21.60 11.80
N LEU A 60 -3.63 -20.36 12.27
CA LEU A 60 -2.82 -19.18 11.95
C LEU A 60 -1.32 -19.42 12.19
N ALA A 61 -0.95 -19.89 13.39
CA ALA A 61 0.45 -20.17 13.73
C ALA A 61 1.07 -21.27 12.86
N ARG A 62 0.28 -22.27 12.46
CA ARG A 62 0.73 -23.32 11.54
C ARG A 62 0.99 -22.75 10.15
N HIS A 63 0.12 -21.90 9.63
CA HIS A 63 0.30 -21.24 8.33
C HIS A 63 1.56 -20.38 8.32
N VAL A 64 1.73 -19.52 9.33
CA VAL A 64 2.92 -18.66 9.46
C VAL A 64 4.20 -19.50 9.54
N ARG A 65 4.22 -20.54 10.38
CA ARG A 65 5.41 -21.41 10.52
C ARG A 65 5.83 -22.04 9.20
N VAL A 66 4.89 -22.39 8.32
CA VAL A 66 5.21 -22.95 7.01
C VAL A 66 5.74 -21.85 6.08
N LEU A 67 4.96 -20.78 5.92
CA LEU A 67 5.27 -19.70 4.97
C LEU A 67 6.58 -18.99 5.31
N ALA A 68 6.85 -18.76 6.59
CA ALA A 68 8.06 -18.12 7.09
C ALA A 68 9.17 -19.11 7.49
N SER A 69 9.12 -20.36 7.02
CA SER A 69 10.23 -21.29 7.23
C SER A 69 11.38 -21.01 6.28
N ASP A 70 12.61 -21.37 6.68
CA ASP A 70 13.80 -21.29 5.81
C ASP A 70 13.62 -22.05 4.50
N ALA A 71 12.80 -23.10 4.51
CA ALA A 71 12.46 -23.86 3.31
C ALA A 71 11.74 -23.01 2.26
N PHE A 72 11.16 -21.87 2.62
CA PHE A 72 10.49 -20.93 1.70
C PHE A 72 11.40 -19.75 1.32
N GLU A 73 12.64 -19.69 1.82
CA GLU A 73 13.73 -18.83 1.34
C GLU A 73 13.37 -17.34 1.24
N GLY A 74 12.49 -16.87 2.14
CA GLY A 74 12.01 -15.48 2.17
C GLY A 74 11.13 -15.08 0.99
N ARG A 75 10.64 -16.05 0.20
CA ARG A 75 9.55 -15.88 -0.78
C ARG A 75 9.73 -14.74 -1.79
N PHE A 76 10.97 -14.44 -2.19
CA PHE A 76 11.20 -13.45 -3.25
C PHE A 76 10.56 -13.91 -4.57
N PRO A 77 9.88 -13.04 -5.35
CA PRO A 77 9.29 -13.45 -6.62
C PRO A 77 10.36 -13.97 -7.59
N GLY A 78 10.09 -15.09 -8.26
CA GLY A 78 11.00 -15.85 -9.11
C GLY A 78 11.89 -16.85 -8.38
N SER A 79 11.87 -16.90 -7.04
CA SER A 79 12.66 -17.86 -6.26
C SER A 79 12.00 -19.24 -6.15
N ALA A 80 12.73 -20.23 -5.60
CA ALA A 80 12.13 -21.50 -5.22
C ALA A 80 11.10 -21.34 -4.08
N GLY A 81 11.19 -20.26 -3.31
CA GLY A 81 10.21 -19.85 -2.32
C GLY A 81 8.85 -19.55 -2.92
N GLU A 82 8.80 -18.81 -4.04
CA GLU A 82 7.54 -18.54 -4.77
C GLU A 82 6.81 -19.84 -5.11
N ALA A 83 7.49 -20.78 -5.78
CA ALA A 83 6.88 -22.02 -6.24
C ALA A 83 6.21 -22.80 -5.08
N LYS A 84 6.85 -22.79 -3.89
CA LYS A 84 6.32 -23.41 -2.68
C LYS A 84 5.12 -22.63 -2.13
N THR A 85 5.23 -21.30 -2.06
CA THR A 85 4.16 -20.41 -1.58
C THR A 85 2.91 -20.51 -2.45
N VAL A 86 3.02 -20.33 -3.76
CA VAL A 86 1.85 -20.33 -4.65
C VAL A 86 1.19 -21.71 -4.67
N SER A 87 1.96 -22.79 -4.59
CA SER A 87 1.42 -24.15 -4.43
C SER A 87 0.69 -24.33 -3.10
N TYR A 88 1.23 -23.80 -2.01
CA TYR A 88 0.65 -23.92 -0.67
C TYR A 88 -0.67 -23.16 -0.55
N VAL A 89 -0.71 -21.91 -1.04
CA VAL A 89 -1.92 -21.08 -1.06
C VAL A 89 -2.97 -21.70 -1.97
N SER A 90 -2.61 -22.08 -3.21
CA SER A 90 -3.54 -22.71 -4.16
C SER A 90 -4.13 -24.01 -3.62
N ALA A 91 -3.30 -24.88 -3.01
CA ALA A 91 -3.77 -26.12 -2.41
C ALA A 91 -4.69 -25.88 -1.20
N THR A 92 -4.46 -24.79 -0.44
CA THR A 92 -5.34 -24.40 0.66
C THR A 92 -6.67 -23.88 0.15
N PHE A 93 -6.69 -22.98 -0.83
CA PHE A 93 -7.93 -22.53 -1.47
C PHE A 93 -8.74 -23.71 -2.06
N ALA A 94 -8.08 -24.63 -2.77
CA ALA A 94 -8.73 -25.82 -3.30
C ALA A 94 -9.30 -26.73 -2.22
N ARG A 95 -8.59 -26.90 -1.10
CA ARG A 95 -9.05 -27.70 0.06
C ARG A 95 -10.32 -27.13 0.69
N HIS A 96 -10.47 -25.81 0.71
CA HIS A 96 -11.67 -25.13 1.20
C HIS A 96 -12.75 -24.93 0.10
N GLY A 97 -12.56 -25.52 -1.09
CA GLY A 97 -13.58 -25.56 -2.14
C GLY A 97 -13.79 -24.24 -2.89
N LEU A 98 -12.85 -23.30 -2.79
CA LEU A 98 -12.86 -22.12 -3.63
C LEU A 98 -12.69 -22.55 -5.10
N ARG A 99 -13.20 -21.72 -6.02
CA ARG A 99 -12.97 -21.89 -7.45
C ARG A 99 -11.68 -21.18 -7.85
N PRO A 100 -10.90 -21.75 -8.78
CA PRO A 100 -9.79 -21.04 -9.37
C PRO A 100 -10.27 -19.79 -10.13
N GLY A 101 -9.58 -18.67 -9.97
CA GLY A 101 -9.99 -17.40 -10.58
C GLY A 101 -9.70 -17.26 -12.08
N VAL A 102 -8.68 -17.94 -12.61
CA VAL A 102 -8.11 -17.65 -13.95
C VAL A 102 -8.14 -18.90 -14.82
N ASP A 103 -9.12 -19.03 -15.72
CA ASP A 103 -9.20 -20.13 -16.70
C ASP A 103 -8.99 -21.54 -16.11
N GLY A 104 -9.53 -21.79 -14.91
CA GLY A 104 -9.37 -23.07 -14.19
C GLY A 104 -8.06 -23.21 -13.40
N SER A 105 -7.22 -22.18 -13.38
CA SER A 105 -6.03 -22.01 -12.55
C SER A 105 -6.26 -20.99 -11.44
N TYR A 106 -5.58 -21.18 -10.30
CA TYR A 106 -5.53 -20.15 -9.25
C TYR A 106 -4.51 -19.07 -9.58
N LEU A 107 -3.62 -19.30 -10.54
CA LEU A 107 -2.48 -18.42 -10.80
C LEU A 107 -2.84 -17.40 -11.88
N GLN A 108 -2.87 -16.12 -11.50
CA GLN A 108 -2.89 -15.01 -12.45
C GLN A 108 -1.44 -14.62 -12.76
N PRO A 109 -0.98 -14.74 -14.02
CA PRO A 109 0.38 -14.36 -14.38
C PRO A 109 0.55 -12.83 -14.27
N VAL A 110 1.66 -12.42 -13.64
CA VAL A 110 2.09 -11.03 -13.50
C VAL A 110 3.42 -10.89 -14.25
N PRO A 111 3.43 -10.23 -15.43
CA PRO A 111 4.63 -10.10 -16.24
C PRO A 111 5.56 -9.05 -15.61
N LEU A 112 6.77 -9.47 -15.27
CA LEU A 112 7.78 -8.65 -14.60
C LEU A 112 9.09 -8.64 -15.40
N VAL A 113 9.94 -7.67 -15.11
CA VAL A 113 11.37 -7.77 -15.42
C VAL A 113 12.18 -7.61 -14.14
N SER A 114 13.20 -8.45 -13.98
CA SER A 114 14.26 -8.26 -13.00
C SER A 114 15.31 -7.32 -13.58
N VAL A 115 15.72 -6.33 -12.79
CA VAL A 115 16.61 -5.26 -13.20
C VAL A 115 17.77 -5.18 -12.21
N VAL A 116 18.99 -5.28 -12.74
CA VAL A 116 20.22 -5.05 -11.97
C VAL A 116 21.00 -3.91 -12.63
N LEU A 117 21.46 -2.95 -11.82
CA LEU A 117 22.34 -1.89 -12.30
C LEU A 117 23.74 -2.45 -12.55
N ALA A 118 24.29 -2.18 -13.74
CA ALA A 118 25.66 -2.56 -14.04
C ALA A 118 26.64 -1.71 -13.21
N PRO A 119 27.77 -2.28 -12.74
CA PRO A 119 28.75 -1.57 -11.90
C PRO A 119 29.40 -0.33 -12.53
N ASP A 120 29.33 -0.19 -13.86
CA ASP A 120 29.87 0.95 -14.60
C ASP A 120 28.82 1.99 -14.96
N THR A 121 27.71 2.00 -14.23
CA THR A 121 26.80 3.14 -14.18
C THR A 121 27.53 4.38 -13.66
N THR A 122 27.42 5.50 -14.37
CA THR A 122 28.12 6.76 -14.01
C THR A 122 27.16 7.94 -13.98
N ALA A 123 27.41 8.88 -13.07
CA ALA A 123 26.72 10.17 -13.05
C ALA A 123 27.71 11.30 -12.73
N SER A 124 27.46 12.49 -13.30
CA SER A 124 28.18 13.71 -12.95
C SER A 124 27.26 14.93 -13.05
N LEU A 125 27.56 15.92 -12.22
CA LEU A 125 26.94 17.23 -12.25
C LEU A 125 27.95 18.25 -12.77
N THR A 126 27.52 19.18 -13.61
CA THR A 126 28.37 20.26 -14.10
C THR A 126 27.80 21.60 -13.69
N HIS A 127 28.63 22.43 -13.04
CA HIS A 127 28.35 23.83 -12.73
C HIS A 127 29.44 24.71 -13.32
N ALA A 128 29.06 25.78 -14.03
CA ALA A 128 29.99 26.72 -14.68
C ALA A 128 31.13 26.05 -15.50
N GLY A 129 30.83 24.92 -16.16
CA GLY A 129 31.79 24.15 -16.96
C GLY A 129 32.72 23.25 -16.15
N SER A 130 32.61 23.23 -14.83
CA SER A 130 33.36 22.33 -13.93
C SER A 130 32.55 21.07 -13.63
N PRO A 131 32.97 19.89 -14.10
CA PRO A 131 32.29 18.64 -13.77
C PRO A 131 32.67 18.16 -12.36
N SER A 132 31.68 17.63 -11.65
CA SER A 132 31.79 16.94 -10.37
C SER A 132 31.21 15.53 -10.53
N ALA A 133 32.04 14.50 -10.33
CA ALA A 133 31.60 13.11 -10.42
C ALA A 133 30.77 12.73 -9.18
N LEU A 134 29.70 11.98 -9.40
CA LEU A 134 28.87 11.41 -8.33
C LEU A 134 29.11 9.90 -8.25
N ARG A 135 29.23 9.37 -7.03
CA ARG A 135 29.22 7.93 -6.79
C ARG A 135 27.78 7.43 -6.83
N VAL A 136 27.53 6.38 -7.61
CA VAL A 136 26.22 5.73 -7.70
C VAL A 136 26.33 4.37 -6.99
N PRO A 137 25.58 4.11 -5.91
CA PRO A 137 24.48 4.92 -5.36
C PRO A 137 24.86 5.88 -4.21
N GLU A 138 26.11 5.93 -3.74
CA GLU A 138 26.46 6.62 -2.48
C GLU A 138 26.13 8.12 -2.42
N ASP A 139 26.23 8.83 -3.54
CA ASP A 139 25.90 10.27 -3.63
C ASP A 139 24.56 10.50 -4.35
N LEU A 140 24.10 9.53 -5.14
CA LEU A 140 22.89 9.59 -5.95
C LEU A 140 22.43 8.16 -6.30
N ALA A 141 21.22 7.80 -5.89
CA ALA A 141 20.60 6.52 -6.25
C ALA A 141 19.80 6.72 -7.53
N LEU A 142 20.15 6.01 -8.60
CA LEU A 142 19.49 6.11 -9.89
C LEU A 142 18.71 4.84 -10.21
N SER A 143 17.63 5.01 -10.94
CA SER A 143 16.84 3.93 -11.51
C SER A 143 16.22 4.38 -12.82
N SER A 144 15.53 3.48 -13.49
CA SER A 144 14.69 3.84 -14.62
C SER A 144 13.43 2.97 -14.59
N PRO A 145 12.24 3.56 -14.76
CA PRO A 145 10.97 2.83 -14.76
C PRO A 145 10.64 2.20 -16.13
N THR A 146 11.51 2.38 -17.13
CA THR A 146 11.38 1.78 -18.47
C THR A 146 12.10 0.44 -18.52
N THR A 147 11.93 -0.34 -19.59
CA THR A 147 12.65 -1.60 -19.82
C THR A 147 13.93 -1.43 -20.67
N GLU A 148 14.36 -0.19 -20.93
CA GLU A 148 15.57 0.10 -21.73
C GLU A 148 16.85 -0.44 -21.07
N ALA A 149 17.59 -1.35 -21.70
CA ALA A 149 18.87 -1.83 -21.16
C ALA A 149 19.91 -0.72 -20.91
N ARG A 150 19.76 0.43 -21.56
CA ARG A 150 20.64 1.59 -21.38
C ARG A 150 19.87 2.91 -21.44
N VAL A 151 20.15 3.80 -20.49
CA VAL A 151 19.62 5.17 -20.44
C VAL A 151 20.80 6.13 -20.36
N ASP A 152 21.03 6.87 -21.44
CA ASP A 152 22.00 7.97 -21.46
C ASP A 152 21.27 9.32 -21.46
N LEU A 153 21.64 10.16 -20.52
CA LEU A 153 21.39 11.60 -20.52
C LEU A 153 22.74 12.30 -20.55
N GLN A 154 22.91 13.24 -21.48
CA GLN A 154 24.14 14.00 -21.62
C GLN A 154 23.84 15.48 -21.45
N ASP A 155 24.50 16.09 -20.48
CA ASP A 155 24.44 17.53 -20.24
C ASP A 155 23.00 18.05 -20.11
N ALA A 156 22.12 17.27 -19.47
CA ALA A 156 20.70 17.59 -19.33
C ALA A 156 20.50 18.71 -18.31
N GLU A 157 19.72 19.74 -18.67
CA GLU A 157 19.41 20.85 -17.76
C GLU A 157 18.56 20.37 -16.58
N LEU A 158 18.80 20.95 -15.40
CA LEU A 158 18.00 20.70 -14.21
C LEU A 158 17.02 21.85 -13.94
N VAL A 159 15.79 21.52 -13.56
CA VAL A 159 14.77 22.47 -13.14
C VAL A 159 14.26 22.08 -11.77
N PHE A 160 14.37 22.96 -10.77
CA PHE A 160 13.74 22.73 -9.48
C PHE A 160 12.28 23.17 -9.54
N ALA A 161 11.36 22.22 -9.35
CA ALA A 161 9.93 22.41 -9.48
C ALA A 161 9.19 22.20 -8.14
N GLY A 162 9.77 22.67 -7.03
CA GLY A 162 9.09 22.62 -5.73
C GLY A 162 8.74 21.18 -5.34
N TYR A 163 7.46 20.89 -5.15
CA TYR A 163 6.98 19.53 -4.87
C TYR A 163 6.63 18.74 -6.13
N GLY A 164 6.66 19.34 -7.32
CA GLY A 164 6.30 18.70 -8.58
C GLY A 164 4.82 18.31 -8.66
N ILE A 165 3.95 19.08 -8.00
CA ILE A 165 2.51 18.82 -7.88
C ILE A 165 1.71 19.69 -8.84
N VAL A 166 0.66 19.09 -9.42
CA VAL A 166 -0.45 19.82 -10.04
C VAL A 166 -1.76 19.34 -9.44
N ALA A 167 -2.39 20.21 -8.66
CA ALA A 167 -3.64 19.98 -7.95
C ALA A 167 -4.56 21.21 -8.12
N PRO A 168 -5.33 21.27 -9.23
CA PRO A 168 -6.18 22.42 -9.55
C PRO A 168 -7.21 22.76 -8.46
N GLU A 169 -7.72 21.77 -7.73
CA GLU A 169 -8.63 21.95 -6.60
C GLU A 169 -8.00 22.69 -5.42
N HIS A 170 -6.67 22.62 -5.29
CA HIS A 170 -5.89 23.38 -4.31
C HIS A 170 -5.31 24.66 -4.93
N GLY A 171 -5.60 24.96 -6.21
CA GLY A 171 -4.99 26.06 -6.93
C GLY A 171 -3.47 25.94 -7.07
N TRP A 172 -2.92 24.72 -6.98
CA TRP A 172 -1.48 24.46 -6.94
C TRP A 172 -0.98 23.90 -8.28
N ASP A 173 0.04 24.55 -8.87
CA ASP A 173 0.73 24.08 -10.06
C ASP A 173 2.21 24.48 -10.00
N ASP A 174 3.05 23.54 -9.58
CA ASP A 174 4.50 23.73 -9.49
C ASP A 174 5.17 23.88 -10.86
N TYR A 175 4.50 23.46 -11.95
CA TYR A 175 5.02 23.56 -13.31
C TYR A 175 4.54 24.82 -14.04
N ALA A 176 3.74 25.67 -13.38
CA ALA A 176 3.19 26.87 -13.99
C ALA A 176 4.30 27.81 -14.49
N GLY A 177 4.34 28.03 -15.80
CA GLY A 177 5.26 28.97 -16.45
C GLY A 177 6.68 28.44 -16.68
N VAL A 178 6.92 27.12 -16.55
CA VAL A 178 8.23 26.50 -16.85
C VAL A 178 8.11 25.41 -17.91
N ASP A 179 9.09 25.36 -18.83
CA ASP A 179 9.23 24.25 -19.77
C ASP A 179 10.24 23.23 -19.23
N VAL A 180 9.77 22.01 -19.02
CA VAL A 180 10.58 20.88 -18.52
C VAL A 180 10.85 19.83 -19.60
N ARG A 181 10.41 20.06 -20.84
CA ARG A 181 10.57 19.07 -21.92
C ARG A 181 12.04 18.75 -22.17
N GLY A 182 12.38 17.47 -22.10
CA GLY A 182 13.76 16.98 -22.28
C GLY A 182 14.71 17.30 -21.13
N LYS A 183 14.24 17.95 -20.06
CA LYS A 183 15.05 18.33 -18.89
C LYS A 183 14.89 17.31 -17.75
N VAL A 184 15.74 17.41 -16.73
CA VAL A 184 15.60 16.66 -15.48
C VAL A 184 14.93 17.55 -14.44
N VAL A 185 13.79 17.12 -13.94
CA VAL A 185 13.06 17.85 -12.90
C VAL A 185 13.60 17.43 -11.54
N VAL A 186 13.86 18.40 -10.65
CA VAL A 186 14.24 18.17 -9.26
C VAL A 186 13.06 18.59 -8.36
N VAL A 187 12.63 17.71 -7.47
CA VAL A 187 11.45 17.93 -6.60
C VAL A 187 11.74 17.59 -5.14
N LEU A 188 10.92 18.12 -4.25
CA LEU A 188 10.82 17.70 -2.86
C LEU A 188 9.95 16.44 -2.72
N PRO A 189 10.23 15.58 -1.73
CA PRO A 189 9.33 14.50 -1.37
C PRO A 189 8.11 15.06 -0.62
N GLY A 190 7.02 14.28 -0.57
CA GLY A 190 5.84 14.64 0.20
C GLY A 190 5.03 15.79 -0.39
N ASP A 191 4.25 16.45 0.47
CA ASP A 191 3.38 17.58 0.14
C ASP A 191 3.89 18.88 0.77
N PRO A 192 3.42 20.06 0.32
CA PRO A 192 3.61 21.33 1.00
C PRO A 192 3.18 21.30 2.48
N GLY A 193 2.19 20.46 2.80
CA GLY A 193 1.68 20.26 4.15
C GLY A 193 0.83 21.42 4.66
N PRO A 194 0.51 21.46 5.97
CA PRO A 194 -0.39 22.45 6.54
C PRO A 194 0.28 23.82 6.59
N THR A 195 -0.50 24.88 6.38
CA THR A 195 -0.03 26.26 6.56
C THR A 195 -0.52 26.84 7.89
N ARG A 196 0.03 28.00 8.29
CA ARG A 196 -0.46 28.72 9.48
C ARG A 196 -1.92 29.14 9.34
N ASP A 197 -2.33 29.53 8.13
CA ASP A 197 -3.65 30.09 7.86
C ASP A 197 -4.67 29.01 7.46
N ASP A 198 -4.19 27.87 6.95
CA ASP A 198 -4.98 26.69 6.62
C ASP A 198 -4.30 25.40 7.14
N PRO A 199 -4.67 24.93 8.35
CA PRO A 199 -4.15 23.69 8.94
C PRO A 199 -4.59 22.42 8.21
N ALA A 200 -5.57 22.51 7.31
CA ALA A 200 -6.08 21.39 6.52
C ALA A 200 -5.53 21.39 5.09
N PHE A 201 -4.68 22.36 4.73
CA PHE A 201 -4.04 22.42 3.42
C PHE A 201 -3.30 21.11 3.12
N PHE A 202 -3.55 20.50 1.97
CA PHE A 202 -3.08 19.16 1.60
C PHE A 202 -3.30 18.11 2.71
N ASP A 203 -4.54 17.99 3.21
CA ASP A 203 -4.94 17.03 4.27
C ASP A 203 -4.13 17.13 5.57
N GLY A 204 -3.61 18.33 5.84
CA GLY A 204 -2.87 18.62 7.05
C GLY A 204 -1.55 17.86 7.10
N ARG A 205 -1.35 17.02 8.11
CA ARG A 205 -0.12 16.21 8.23
C ARG A 205 -0.12 14.98 7.34
N ALA A 206 -1.28 14.51 6.88
CA ALA A 206 -1.36 13.28 6.12
C ALA A 206 -0.72 13.47 4.74
N LEU A 207 0.02 12.47 4.27
CA LEU A 207 0.44 12.46 2.87
C LEU A 207 -0.81 12.36 1.99
N THR A 208 -0.88 13.18 0.94
CA THR A 208 -1.90 13.09 -0.10
C THR A 208 -1.40 12.29 -1.29
N VAL A 209 -2.29 11.96 -2.24
CA VAL A 209 -1.89 11.32 -3.49
C VAL A 209 -0.85 12.16 -4.27
N TYR A 210 -0.90 13.48 -4.15
CA TYR A 210 0.02 14.43 -4.79
C TYR A 210 1.46 14.31 -4.28
N GLY A 211 1.62 13.92 -3.02
CA GLY A 211 2.90 13.78 -2.36
C GLY A 211 3.65 12.51 -2.71
N THR A 212 2.98 11.55 -3.36
CA THR A 212 3.56 10.24 -3.69
C THR A 212 4.63 10.35 -4.79
N SER A 213 5.68 9.53 -4.71
CA SER A 213 6.72 9.45 -5.74
C SER A 213 6.15 9.06 -7.11
N ALA A 214 5.13 8.20 -7.14
CA ALA A 214 4.44 7.79 -8.36
C ALA A 214 3.76 8.99 -9.03
N HIS A 215 2.98 9.78 -8.29
CA HIS A 215 2.32 10.96 -8.84
C HIS A 215 3.32 11.99 -9.37
N LYS A 216 4.41 12.26 -8.64
CA LYS A 216 5.46 13.19 -9.10
C LYS A 216 6.11 12.71 -10.41
N ALA A 217 6.34 11.40 -10.54
CA ALA A 217 6.85 10.80 -11.77
C ALA A 217 5.86 10.94 -12.93
N GLU A 218 4.57 10.69 -12.71
CA GLU A 218 3.51 10.88 -13.70
C GLU A 218 3.45 12.34 -14.18
N GLN A 219 3.48 13.31 -13.25
CA GLN A 219 3.42 14.74 -13.61
C GLN A 219 4.64 15.18 -14.41
N ALA A 220 5.84 14.71 -14.07
CA ALA A 220 7.05 14.99 -14.83
C ALA A 220 6.99 14.37 -16.24
N ALA A 221 6.56 13.10 -16.33
CA ALA A 221 6.45 12.38 -17.59
C ALA A 221 5.41 12.99 -18.53
N ALA A 222 4.23 13.35 -18.01
CA ALA A 222 3.14 13.98 -18.77
C ALA A 222 3.57 15.32 -19.41
N ARG A 223 4.57 16.00 -18.82
CA ARG A 223 5.14 17.26 -19.34
C ARG A 223 6.38 17.06 -20.22
N GLY A 224 6.77 15.80 -20.46
CA GLY A 224 7.88 15.44 -21.34
C GLY A 224 9.26 15.60 -20.72
N ALA A 225 9.37 15.61 -19.38
CA ALA A 225 10.67 15.57 -18.72
C ALA A 225 11.46 14.32 -19.11
N ALA A 226 12.78 14.45 -19.28
CA ALA A 226 13.67 13.33 -19.54
C ALA A 226 13.95 12.52 -18.27
N GLY A 227 13.92 13.17 -17.10
CA GLY A 227 14.15 12.51 -15.81
C GLY A 227 13.53 13.25 -14.63
N LEU A 228 13.48 12.55 -13.49
CA LEU A 228 13.03 13.08 -12.20
C LEU A 228 14.07 12.74 -11.11
N LEU A 229 14.51 13.74 -10.36
CA LEU A 229 15.29 13.57 -9.14
C LEU A 229 14.48 14.07 -7.94
N THR A 230 14.28 13.21 -6.95
CA THR A 230 13.63 13.61 -5.69
C THR A 230 14.71 13.86 -4.63
N LEU A 231 14.63 15.00 -3.94
CA LEU A 231 15.50 15.27 -2.81
C LEU A 231 15.19 14.27 -1.67
N HIS A 232 16.22 13.65 -1.11
CA HIS A 232 16.05 12.78 0.05
C HIS A 232 15.71 13.60 1.30
N SER A 233 14.78 13.08 2.11
CA SER A 233 14.39 13.63 3.42
C SER A 233 14.05 12.46 4.34
N LEU A 234 14.81 12.27 5.43
CA LEU A 234 14.48 11.24 6.42
C LEU A 234 13.10 11.49 7.06
N GLU A 235 12.77 12.75 7.34
CA GLU A 235 11.50 13.13 7.96
C GLU A 235 10.29 12.79 7.09
N THR A 236 10.41 12.97 5.77
CA THR A 236 9.30 12.78 4.82
C THR A 236 9.25 11.36 4.25
N ILE A 237 10.42 10.77 3.97
CA ILE A 237 10.52 9.43 3.34
C ILE A 237 10.52 8.33 4.41
N GLY A 238 10.97 8.62 5.63
CA GLY A 238 11.04 7.66 6.73
C GLY A 238 12.21 6.67 6.65
N VAL A 239 13.09 6.79 5.64
CA VAL A 239 14.19 5.84 5.40
C VAL A 239 15.54 6.55 5.42
N PRO A 240 16.52 6.08 6.20
CA PRO A 240 17.90 6.58 6.16
C PRO A 240 18.52 6.42 4.76
N TRP A 241 19.38 7.37 4.39
CA TRP A 241 20.02 7.38 3.06
C TRP A 241 20.86 6.11 2.82
N GLU A 242 21.52 5.62 3.87
CA GLU A 242 22.39 4.44 3.80
C GLU A 242 21.62 3.19 3.37
N VAL A 243 20.38 3.04 3.84
CA VAL A 243 19.49 1.93 3.47
C VAL A 243 19.09 2.04 1.99
N ILE A 244 18.76 3.25 1.53
CA ILE A 244 18.42 3.51 0.12
C ILE A 244 19.61 3.20 -0.79
N ALA A 245 20.81 3.68 -0.42
CA ALA A 245 22.02 3.45 -1.19
C ALA A 245 22.41 1.96 -1.22
N GLN A 246 22.26 1.23 -0.11
CA GLN A 246 22.49 -0.22 -0.09
C GLN A 246 21.48 -0.96 -0.98
N GLY A 247 20.19 -0.65 -0.83
CA GLY A 247 19.11 -1.27 -1.59
C GLY A 247 19.21 -1.06 -3.10
N ALA A 248 19.68 0.12 -3.55
CA ALA A 248 19.84 0.45 -4.97
C ALA A 248 20.83 -0.45 -5.73
N ARG A 249 21.61 -1.29 -5.04
CA ARG A 249 22.52 -2.28 -5.64
C ARG A 249 21.88 -3.64 -5.84
N LEU A 250 20.77 -3.90 -5.17
CA LEU A 250 20.10 -5.18 -5.22
C LEU A 250 19.26 -5.29 -6.51
N PRO A 251 18.98 -6.52 -6.97
CA PRO A 251 18.01 -6.74 -8.03
C PRO A 251 16.65 -6.14 -7.65
N HIS A 252 16.05 -5.40 -8.57
CA HIS A 252 14.72 -4.84 -8.43
C HIS A 252 13.79 -5.37 -9.50
N GLN A 253 12.51 -5.54 -9.17
CA GLN A 253 11.50 -5.94 -10.13
C GLN A 253 10.62 -4.76 -10.51
N GLN A 254 10.09 -4.79 -11.73
CA GLN A 254 9.10 -3.83 -12.22
C GLN A 254 8.16 -4.54 -13.20
N LEU A 255 6.95 -4.01 -13.37
CA LEU A 255 6.01 -4.52 -14.38
C LEU A 255 6.63 -4.41 -15.78
N ALA A 256 6.52 -5.50 -16.54
CA ALA A 256 6.89 -5.55 -17.95
C ALA A 256 5.76 -4.96 -18.81
N ASP A 257 5.50 -3.67 -18.64
CA ASP A 257 4.42 -2.97 -19.33
C ASP A 257 4.95 -1.87 -20.27
N PRO A 258 5.05 -2.18 -21.58
CA PRO A 258 5.46 -1.21 -22.59
C PRO A 258 4.32 -0.30 -23.06
N GLU A 259 3.06 -0.66 -22.82
CA GLU A 259 1.86 0.09 -23.27
C GLU A 259 1.27 0.99 -22.18
N GLY A 260 1.85 0.95 -20.97
CA GLY A 260 1.46 1.76 -19.82
C GLY A 260 1.59 3.28 -20.03
N PRO A 261 1.21 4.07 -19.02
CA PRO A 261 1.26 5.53 -19.09
C PRO A 261 2.68 6.04 -19.37
N PRO A 262 2.83 7.26 -19.93
CA PRO A 262 4.15 7.84 -20.17
C PRO A 262 5.03 7.83 -18.93
N LYS A 263 6.29 7.41 -19.09
CA LYS A 263 7.30 7.34 -18.03
C LYS A 263 8.47 8.27 -18.35
N VAL A 264 9.05 8.89 -17.33
CA VAL A 264 10.38 9.52 -17.46
C VAL A 264 11.44 8.43 -17.70
N ARG A 265 12.51 8.76 -18.44
CA ARG A 265 13.56 7.78 -18.76
C ARG A 265 14.50 7.50 -17.59
N LEU A 266 14.73 8.50 -16.74
CA LEU A 266 15.57 8.41 -15.55
C LEU A 266 14.79 8.82 -14.30
N GLN A 267 14.94 8.07 -13.21
CA GLN A 267 14.52 8.49 -11.88
C GLN A 267 15.71 8.44 -10.92
N GLY A 268 15.65 9.19 -9.83
CA GLY A 268 16.62 9.05 -8.76
C GLY A 268 16.25 9.75 -7.47
N LEU A 269 16.91 9.34 -6.38
CA LEU A 269 16.94 10.08 -5.12
C LEU A 269 18.33 10.65 -4.90
N VAL A 270 18.39 11.88 -4.41
CA VAL A 270 19.64 12.57 -4.15
C VAL A 270 19.59 13.30 -2.81
N PRO A 271 20.56 13.11 -1.90
CA PRO A 271 20.70 13.97 -0.73
C PRO A 271 20.90 15.41 -1.19
N ARG A 272 20.31 16.37 -0.48
CA ARG A 272 20.48 17.80 -0.80
C ARG A 272 21.97 18.17 -0.89
N GLU A 273 22.79 17.62 0.00
CA GLU A 273 24.23 17.85 0.03
C GLU A 273 24.95 17.38 -1.25
N GLY A 274 24.45 16.32 -1.89
CA GLY A 274 24.99 15.83 -3.17
C GLY A 274 24.84 16.83 -4.30
N LEU A 275 23.74 17.60 -4.34
CA LEU A 275 23.59 18.70 -5.29
C LEU A 275 24.43 19.92 -4.89
N ARG A 276 24.44 20.26 -3.59
CA ARG A 276 25.18 21.42 -3.06
C ARG A 276 26.68 21.31 -3.29
N ALA A 277 27.25 20.11 -3.15
CA ALA A 277 28.68 19.87 -3.34
C ALA A 277 29.18 20.15 -4.78
N ALA A 278 28.27 20.18 -5.76
CA ALA A 278 28.59 20.53 -7.14
C ALA A 278 28.44 22.03 -7.45
N LEU A 279 27.99 22.84 -6.49
CA LEU A 279 27.70 24.26 -6.66
C LEU A 279 28.75 25.15 -5.97
N ASP A 280 28.89 26.39 -6.45
CA ASP A 280 29.55 27.43 -5.67
C ASP A 280 28.64 27.92 -4.52
N GLU A 281 29.21 28.69 -3.59
CA GLU A 281 28.50 29.13 -2.38
C GLU A 281 27.22 29.93 -2.69
N ALA A 282 27.24 30.78 -3.71
CA ALA A 282 26.09 31.60 -4.09
C ALA A 282 24.97 30.75 -4.69
N ALA A 283 25.30 29.81 -5.57
CA ALA A 283 24.34 28.90 -6.18
C ALA A 283 23.78 27.89 -5.17
N ALA A 284 24.61 27.41 -4.23
CA ALA A 284 24.18 26.54 -3.14
C ALA A 284 23.19 27.27 -2.21
N ALA A 285 23.46 28.54 -1.86
CA ALA A 285 22.52 29.36 -1.08
C ALA A 285 21.20 29.58 -1.82
N ALA A 286 21.23 29.81 -3.14
CA ALA A 286 20.02 29.95 -3.95
C ALA A 286 19.19 28.66 -4.02
N LEU A 287 19.84 27.48 -4.02
CA LEU A 287 19.15 26.19 -3.90
C LEU A 287 18.45 26.05 -2.55
N ASP A 288 19.12 26.39 -1.44
CA ASP A 288 18.52 26.32 -0.10
C ASP A 288 17.32 27.26 0.02
N GLU A 289 17.44 28.49 -0.51
CA GLU A 289 16.35 29.46 -0.54
C GLU A 289 15.16 28.91 -1.33
N ALA A 290 15.42 28.33 -2.50
CA ALA A 290 14.36 27.75 -3.34
C ALA A 290 13.65 26.60 -2.63
N VAL A 291 14.40 25.69 -1.98
CA VAL A 291 13.83 24.59 -1.19
C VAL A 291 12.99 25.12 -0.02
N THR A 292 13.48 26.15 0.69
CA THR A 292 12.74 26.78 1.80
C THR A 292 11.47 27.49 1.32
N ALA A 293 11.50 28.05 0.12
CA ALA A 293 10.37 28.77 -0.47
C ALA A 293 9.32 27.85 -1.11
N ALA A 294 9.64 26.59 -1.40
CA ALA A 294 8.79 25.67 -2.15
C ALA A 294 7.43 25.37 -1.49
N ALA A 295 7.34 25.43 -0.16
CA ALA A 295 6.10 25.22 0.58
C ALA A 295 5.25 26.49 0.73
N ARG A 296 5.64 27.62 0.11
CA ARG A 296 4.95 28.90 0.24
C ARG A 296 4.20 29.27 -1.04
N ASP A 297 3.05 29.91 -0.86
CA ASP A 297 2.30 30.51 -1.95
C ASP A 297 3.18 31.44 -2.79
N GLY A 298 3.00 31.35 -4.11
CA GLY A 298 3.76 32.15 -5.06
C GLY A 298 5.14 31.58 -5.44
N PHE A 299 5.54 30.42 -4.89
CA PHE A 299 6.70 29.70 -5.43
C PHE A 299 6.56 29.47 -6.93
N ARG A 300 7.68 29.55 -7.64
CA ARG A 300 7.78 29.27 -9.07
C ARG A 300 8.99 28.40 -9.32
N ALA A 301 8.79 27.36 -10.12
CA ALA A 301 9.86 26.53 -10.62
C ALA A 301 10.94 27.38 -11.30
N ARG A 302 12.19 26.96 -11.15
CA ARG A 302 13.34 27.69 -11.69
C ARG A 302 14.43 26.75 -12.19
N PRO A 303 15.16 27.10 -13.25
CA PRO A 303 16.36 26.37 -13.63
C PRO A 303 17.38 26.35 -12.48
N LEU A 304 18.05 25.23 -12.30
CA LEU A 304 19.23 25.13 -11.46
C LEU A 304 20.48 25.38 -12.31
N PRO A 305 21.54 26.00 -11.75
CA PRO A 305 22.82 26.15 -12.43
C PRO A 305 23.61 24.82 -12.45
N LEU A 306 22.91 23.72 -12.74
CA LEU A 306 23.44 22.37 -12.79
C LEU A 306 22.99 21.69 -14.07
N ARG A 307 23.88 20.87 -14.63
CA ARG A 307 23.57 19.95 -15.72
C ARG A 307 23.96 18.54 -15.32
N LEU A 308 23.10 17.57 -15.60
CA LEU A 308 23.34 16.15 -15.29
C LEU A 308 23.76 15.40 -16.55
N SER A 309 24.88 14.70 -16.44
CA SER A 309 25.21 13.60 -17.35
C SER A 309 25.11 12.29 -16.58
N ALA A 310 24.33 11.34 -17.09
CA ALA A 310 24.15 10.03 -16.49
C ALA A 310 24.13 8.94 -17.58
N SER A 311 24.82 7.85 -17.33
CA SER A 311 24.79 6.65 -18.17
C SER A 311 24.39 5.49 -17.27
N LEU A 312 23.12 5.11 -17.32
CA LEU A 312 22.58 3.94 -16.65
C LEU A 312 22.67 2.75 -17.59
N ARG A 313 23.38 1.70 -17.19
CA ARG A 313 23.30 0.40 -17.87
C ARG A 313 22.65 -0.60 -16.93
N ARG A 314 21.75 -1.40 -17.51
CA ARG A 314 20.90 -2.32 -16.78
C ARG A 314 20.92 -3.68 -17.44
N GLU A 315 21.07 -4.71 -16.63
CA GLU A 315 20.76 -6.07 -17.01
C GLU A 315 19.26 -6.26 -16.74
N VAL A 316 18.51 -6.56 -17.79
CA VAL A 316 17.04 -6.69 -17.75
C VAL A 316 16.68 -8.10 -18.17
N GLU A 317 16.09 -8.86 -17.26
CA GLU A 317 15.65 -10.23 -17.50
C GLU A 317 14.14 -10.31 -17.37
N ALA A 318 13.45 -10.81 -18.40
CA ALA A 318 12.01 -11.01 -18.36
C ALA A 318 11.68 -12.21 -17.46
N MET A 319 10.64 -12.06 -16.65
CA MET A 319 10.16 -13.11 -15.77
C MET A 319 8.64 -12.99 -15.56
N THR A 320 8.06 -13.98 -14.89
CA THR A 320 6.64 -13.98 -14.53
C THR A 320 6.51 -14.47 -13.11
N SER A 321 5.85 -13.66 -12.29
CA SER A 321 5.38 -14.08 -10.97
C SER A 321 3.86 -14.28 -11.02
N HIS A 322 3.23 -14.67 -9.91
CA HIS A 322 1.82 -15.00 -9.89
C HIS A 322 1.09 -14.42 -8.68
N ASN A 323 -0.02 -13.73 -8.93
CA ASN A 323 -1.06 -13.63 -7.91
C ASN A 323 -1.78 -14.98 -7.80
N VAL A 324 -2.24 -15.34 -6.61
CA VAL A 324 -3.07 -16.52 -6.36
C VAL A 324 -4.49 -16.08 -6.05
N VAL A 325 -5.44 -16.40 -6.93
CA VAL A 325 -6.83 -15.91 -6.89
C VAL A 325 -7.80 -17.07 -6.67
N GLY A 326 -8.46 -17.08 -5.51
CA GLY A 326 -9.55 -18.00 -5.19
C GLY A 326 -10.88 -17.28 -5.10
N ILE A 327 -11.94 -17.85 -5.66
CA ILE A 327 -13.28 -17.26 -5.69
C ILE A 327 -14.27 -18.18 -4.98
N LEU A 328 -14.99 -17.66 -3.99
CA LEU A 328 -16.22 -18.26 -3.48
C LEU A 328 -17.41 -17.55 -4.14
N PRO A 329 -18.13 -18.19 -5.09
CA PRO A 329 -19.24 -17.56 -5.77
C PRO A 329 -20.38 -17.23 -4.81
N GLY A 330 -20.96 -16.04 -4.96
CA GLY A 330 -22.13 -15.61 -4.21
C GLY A 330 -23.39 -16.41 -4.57
N ALA A 331 -24.31 -16.52 -3.62
CA ALA A 331 -25.55 -17.27 -3.80
C ALA A 331 -26.60 -16.54 -4.66
N GLU A 332 -26.58 -15.21 -4.68
CA GLU A 332 -27.64 -14.38 -5.29
C GLU A 332 -27.10 -13.38 -6.31
N ARG A 333 -26.02 -12.67 -5.98
CA ARG A 333 -25.41 -11.58 -6.75
C ARG A 333 -23.95 -11.91 -7.05
N ALA A 334 -23.71 -13.08 -7.67
CA ALA A 334 -22.38 -13.63 -7.88
C ALA A 334 -21.45 -12.76 -8.73
N GLN A 335 -21.98 -11.81 -9.50
CA GLN A 335 -21.22 -10.80 -10.24
C GLN A 335 -20.63 -9.71 -9.34
N GLU A 336 -21.35 -9.34 -8.27
CA GLU A 336 -20.85 -8.39 -7.27
C GLU A 336 -19.91 -9.10 -6.32
N HIS A 337 -18.84 -8.43 -5.90
CA HIS A 337 -17.80 -9.11 -5.12
C HIS A 337 -17.05 -8.24 -4.12
N VAL A 338 -16.70 -8.85 -3.00
CA VAL A 338 -15.79 -8.31 -1.99
C VAL A 338 -14.42 -8.94 -2.21
N ILE A 339 -13.40 -8.11 -2.37
CA ILE A 339 -12.03 -8.56 -2.58
C ILE A 339 -11.28 -8.48 -1.25
N TYR A 340 -10.56 -9.56 -0.91
CA TYR A 340 -9.58 -9.56 0.17
C TYR A 340 -8.19 -9.70 -0.42
N THR A 341 -7.25 -8.87 0.04
CA THR A 341 -5.86 -8.89 -0.42
C THR A 341 -4.92 -9.11 0.76
N ALA A 342 -3.89 -9.92 0.50
CA ALA A 342 -2.70 -10.03 1.34
C ALA A 342 -1.54 -10.43 0.43
N HIS A 343 -0.42 -9.71 0.48
CA HIS A 343 0.74 -10.15 -0.29
C HIS A 343 1.37 -11.41 0.30
N TRP A 344 2.01 -12.21 -0.56
CA TRP A 344 2.65 -13.45 -0.16
C TRP A 344 4.18 -13.41 -0.24
N ASP A 345 4.74 -12.50 -1.04
CA ASP A 345 6.18 -12.40 -1.26
C ASP A 345 6.88 -11.70 -0.11
N HIS A 346 8.18 -11.94 0.04
CA HIS A 346 8.99 -11.11 0.93
C HIS A 346 10.37 -10.85 0.30
N VAL A 347 11.29 -10.25 1.06
CA VAL A 347 12.59 -9.76 0.58
C VAL A 347 13.50 -10.86 0.03
N GLY A 348 13.32 -12.12 0.43
CA GLY A 348 14.14 -13.25 -0.06
C GLY A 348 15.34 -13.56 0.81
N ARG A 349 16.53 -13.57 0.19
CA ARG A 349 17.79 -13.92 0.85
C ARG A 349 18.91 -12.98 0.44
N ASP A 350 19.72 -12.55 1.40
CA ASP A 350 21.01 -11.92 1.15
C ASP A 350 22.10 -13.00 1.03
N PRO A 351 22.64 -13.27 -0.18
CA PRO A 351 23.69 -14.26 -0.36
C PRO A 351 25.06 -13.79 0.16
N MET A 352 25.23 -12.49 0.44
CA MET A 352 26.50 -11.90 0.88
C MET A 352 26.66 -11.89 2.41
N ARG A 353 25.58 -12.17 3.14
CA ARG A 353 25.58 -12.19 4.60
C ARG A 353 26.15 -13.51 5.15
N GLU A 354 27.06 -13.41 6.12
CA GLU A 354 27.54 -14.57 6.88
C GLU A 354 26.49 -15.03 7.90
N GLY A 355 26.26 -16.35 7.98
CA GLY A 355 25.27 -16.94 8.89
C GLY A 355 23.89 -17.00 8.26
N ASP A 356 22.87 -16.65 9.03
CA ASP A 356 21.52 -16.53 8.48
C ASP A 356 21.36 -15.22 7.69
N GLY A 357 20.87 -15.39 6.47
CA GLY A 357 20.61 -14.32 5.52
C GLY A 357 19.24 -14.43 4.87
N ILE A 358 18.34 -15.26 5.43
CA ILE A 358 16.98 -15.38 4.95
C ILE A 358 16.15 -14.29 5.63
N PHE A 359 15.38 -13.55 4.83
CA PHE A 359 14.37 -12.63 5.34
C PHE A 359 13.07 -13.42 5.38
N ASN A 360 12.78 -14.08 6.50
CA ASN A 360 11.68 -15.03 6.60
C ASN A 360 10.29 -14.36 6.51
N GLY A 361 10.17 -13.10 6.92
CA GLY A 361 8.94 -12.33 6.80
C GLY A 361 7.76 -12.97 7.51
N ALA A 362 7.94 -13.26 8.80
CA ALA A 362 6.92 -13.93 9.59
C ALA A 362 5.74 -13.02 9.90
N VAL A 363 5.97 -11.77 10.32
CA VAL A 363 4.94 -10.75 10.50
C VAL A 363 4.67 -10.05 9.18
N ASP A 364 5.68 -9.43 8.57
CA ASP A 364 5.59 -8.87 7.22
C ASP A 364 6.10 -9.93 6.25
N ASN A 365 5.27 -10.83 5.75
CA ASN A 365 3.81 -10.74 5.62
C ASN A 365 3.08 -12.06 5.88
N ALA A 366 3.77 -13.10 6.37
CA ALA A 366 3.18 -14.43 6.46
C ALA A 366 1.93 -14.47 7.35
N THR A 367 1.79 -13.57 8.33
CA THR A 367 0.57 -13.44 9.14
C THR A 367 -0.62 -12.90 8.33
N GLY A 368 -0.41 -11.97 7.39
CA GLY A 368 -1.43 -11.48 6.47
C GLY A 368 -1.91 -12.58 5.51
N THR A 369 -0.97 -13.30 4.88
CA THR A 369 -1.31 -14.47 4.04
C THR A 369 -2.02 -15.54 4.86
N ALA A 370 -1.56 -15.85 6.07
CA ALA A 370 -2.22 -16.82 6.95
C ALA A 370 -3.68 -16.42 7.25
N ALA A 371 -3.93 -15.14 7.54
CA ALA A 371 -5.27 -14.64 7.76
C ALA A 371 -6.16 -14.77 6.51
N LEU A 372 -5.61 -14.56 5.30
CA LEU A 372 -6.33 -14.79 4.05
C LEU A 372 -6.74 -16.27 3.88
N LEU A 373 -5.87 -17.21 4.30
CA LEU A 373 -6.18 -18.64 4.28
C LEU A 373 -7.28 -19.01 5.29
N GLU A 374 -7.26 -18.45 6.50
CA GLU A 374 -8.30 -18.65 7.51
C GLU A 374 -9.65 -18.06 7.06
N LEU A 375 -9.64 -16.92 6.36
CA LEU A 375 -10.87 -16.37 5.77
C LEU A 375 -11.46 -17.32 4.72
N ALA A 376 -10.63 -18.01 3.94
CA ALA A 376 -11.08 -19.02 3.00
C ALA A 376 -11.84 -20.14 3.71
N GLU A 377 -11.33 -20.62 4.85
CA GLU A 377 -12.00 -21.61 5.69
C GLU A 377 -13.31 -21.06 6.30
N ALA A 378 -13.26 -19.88 6.92
CA ALA A 378 -14.41 -19.28 7.58
C ALA A 378 -15.59 -19.10 6.61
N PHE A 379 -15.35 -18.51 5.43
CA PHE A 379 -16.39 -18.36 4.41
C PHE A 379 -16.89 -19.71 3.86
N ALA A 380 -15.99 -20.68 3.65
CA ALA A 380 -16.38 -22.01 3.16
C ALA A 380 -17.17 -22.83 4.20
N SER A 381 -17.03 -22.51 5.49
CA SER A 381 -17.74 -23.19 6.59
C SER A 381 -19.21 -22.75 6.72
N LEU A 382 -19.59 -21.66 6.06
CA LEU A 382 -20.98 -21.19 6.06
C LEU A 382 -21.89 -22.23 5.37
N PRO A 383 -23.11 -22.46 5.89
CA PRO A 383 -24.05 -23.41 5.30
C PRO A 383 -24.53 -22.97 3.90
N GLN A 384 -24.49 -21.66 3.63
CA GLN A 384 -24.74 -21.08 2.32
C GLN A 384 -23.69 -19.98 2.07
N PRO A 385 -23.20 -19.84 0.82
CA PRO A 385 -22.35 -18.71 0.46
C PRO A 385 -23.05 -17.36 0.72
N PRO A 386 -22.31 -16.28 0.96
CA PRO A 386 -22.88 -14.92 1.02
C PRO A 386 -23.61 -14.55 -0.27
N ALA A 387 -24.41 -13.48 -0.25
CA ALA A 387 -25.16 -13.05 -1.43
C ALA A 387 -24.21 -12.63 -2.58
N ARG A 388 -23.16 -11.87 -2.27
CA ARG A 388 -22.07 -11.48 -3.19
C ARG A 388 -20.93 -12.50 -3.17
N SER A 389 -20.16 -12.56 -4.25
CA SER A 389 -18.96 -13.37 -4.30
C SER A 389 -17.87 -12.82 -3.37
N VAL A 390 -17.05 -13.73 -2.83
CA VAL A 390 -15.83 -13.38 -2.10
C VAL A 390 -14.64 -13.78 -2.96
N VAL A 391 -13.74 -12.83 -3.21
CA VAL A 391 -12.53 -13.03 -4.00
C VAL A 391 -11.32 -12.85 -3.09
N LEU A 392 -10.54 -13.90 -2.91
CA LEU A 392 -9.32 -13.88 -2.12
C LEU A 392 -8.12 -13.83 -3.07
N VAL A 393 -7.31 -12.78 -2.94
CA VAL A 393 -6.16 -12.52 -3.80
C VAL A 393 -4.91 -12.49 -2.93
N ALA A 394 -4.09 -13.53 -3.03
CA ALA A 394 -2.72 -13.47 -2.52
C ALA A 394 -1.84 -12.82 -3.58
N THR A 395 -1.42 -11.58 -3.36
CA THR A 395 -0.69 -10.75 -4.33
C THR A 395 0.81 -11.03 -4.30
N THR A 396 1.48 -10.85 -5.43
CA THR A 396 2.94 -10.97 -5.55
C THR A 396 3.62 -9.63 -5.78
N ALA A 397 4.92 -9.57 -5.50
CA ALA A 397 5.79 -8.43 -5.77
C ALA A 397 5.26 -7.13 -5.15
N GLU A 398 4.63 -7.23 -3.98
CA GLU A 398 4.25 -6.06 -3.17
C GLU A 398 5.52 -5.34 -2.71
N GLU A 399 6.52 -6.11 -2.27
CA GLU A 399 7.83 -5.65 -1.80
C GLU A 399 8.69 -5.03 -2.90
N GLN A 400 8.20 -5.02 -4.14
CA GLN A 400 8.84 -4.38 -5.28
C GLN A 400 8.03 -3.18 -5.79
N GLY A 401 6.98 -2.78 -5.06
CA GLY A 401 6.15 -1.61 -5.32
C GLY A 401 4.73 -1.96 -5.76
N LEU A 402 4.03 -2.83 -5.01
CA LEU A 402 2.62 -3.19 -5.22
C LEU A 402 2.35 -3.80 -6.60
N LEU A 403 3.31 -4.50 -7.20
CA LEU A 403 3.27 -4.83 -8.64
C LEU A 403 2.14 -5.82 -8.96
N GLY A 404 1.91 -6.82 -8.10
CA GLY A 404 0.82 -7.79 -8.28
C GLY A 404 -0.56 -7.19 -8.08
N ALA A 405 -0.76 -6.36 -7.07
CA ALA A 405 -2.04 -5.65 -6.87
C ALA A 405 -2.29 -4.62 -7.97
N THR A 406 -1.25 -3.92 -8.42
CA THR A 406 -1.34 -3.03 -9.59
C THR A 406 -1.80 -3.84 -10.77
N TRP A 407 -1.11 -4.91 -11.14
CA TRP A 407 -1.50 -5.75 -12.26
C TRP A 407 -2.94 -6.26 -12.16
N TYR A 408 -3.38 -6.73 -10.99
CA TYR A 408 -4.76 -7.17 -10.79
C TYR A 408 -5.76 -6.02 -10.99
N ALA A 409 -5.49 -4.84 -10.44
CA ALA A 409 -6.38 -3.69 -10.58
C ALA A 409 -6.51 -3.21 -12.04
N GLU A 410 -5.50 -3.48 -12.88
CA GLU A 410 -5.52 -3.17 -14.31
C GLU A 410 -6.10 -4.30 -15.17
N HIS A 411 -5.93 -5.55 -14.75
CA HIS A 411 -6.36 -6.76 -15.44
C HIS A 411 -7.17 -7.66 -14.50
N PRO A 412 -8.33 -7.18 -14.00
CA PRO A 412 -9.00 -7.84 -12.90
C PRO A 412 -9.68 -9.12 -13.37
N VAL A 413 -9.62 -10.16 -12.55
CA VAL A 413 -10.27 -11.45 -12.82
C VAL A 413 -11.80 -11.33 -12.86
N MET A 414 -12.35 -10.46 -12.03
CA MET A 414 -13.74 -10.02 -12.06
C MET A 414 -13.79 -8.49 -12.25
N PRO A 415 -14.72 -7.93 -13.03
CA PRO A 415 -14.71 -6.50 -13.37
C PRO A 415 -14.67 -5.58 -12.15
N LEU A 416 -13.72 -4.64 -12.06
CA LEU A 416 -13.64 -3.72 -10.91
C LEU A 416 -14.89 -2.86 -10.71
N ALA A 417 -15.66 -2.60 -11.77
CA ALA A 417 -16.93 -1.91 -11.64
C ALA A 417 -17.91 -2.66 -10.72
N ASP A 418 -17.83 -3.99 -10.65
CA ASP A 418 -18.66 -4.82 -9.79
C ASP A 418 -18.04 -5.13 -8.42
N ALA A 419 -16.78 -4.75 -8.20
CA ALA A 419 -16.16 -4.82 -6.89
C ALA A 419 -16.84 -3.82 -5.95
N VAL A 420 -17.36 -4.29 -4.82
CA VAL A 420 -18.07 -3.44 -3.85
C VAL A 420 -17.14 -2.91 -2.75
N ALA A 421 -16.07 -3.65 -2.45
CA ALA A 421 -15.07 -3.26 -1.46
C ALA A 421 -13.79 -4.08 -1.64
N VAL A 422 -12.68 -3.51 -1.18
CA VAL A 422 -11.41 -4.22 -0.96
C VAL A 422 -11.05 -4.15 0.52
N ILE A 423 -10.71 -5.29 1.12
CA ILE A 423 -10.21 -5.38 2.50
C ILE A 423 -8.79 -5.93 2.44
N ASN A 424 -7.80 -5.10 2.76
CA ASN A 424 -6.40 -5.48 2.75
C ASN A 424 -5.90 -5.83 4.14
N MET A 425 -5.04 -6.85 4.20
CA MET A 425 -4.53 -7.44 5.44
C MET A 425 -3.02 -7.64 5.28
N ASP A 426 -2.24 -6.92 6.08
CA ASP A 426 -0.78 -6.89 5.97
C ASP A 426 -0.15 -6.67 7.36
N ALA A 427 0.99 -7.30 7.59
CA ALA A 427 1.76 -7.23 8.84
C ALA A 427 0.92 -7.35 10.13
N LEU A 428 0.21 -8.48 10.34
CA LEU A 428 -0.60 -8.69 11.56
C LEU A 428 0.29 -9.10 12.74
N PHE A 429 0.15 -8.43 13.88
CA PHE A 429 1.10 -8.54 14.99
C PHE A 429 0.69 -9.59 16.05
N PRO A 430 1.54 -10.61 16.33
CA PRO A 430 1.24 -11.68 17.29
C PRO A 430 1.54 -11.24 18.73
N PHE A 431 1.00 -10.08 19.11
CA PHE A 431 1.29 -9.41 20.38
C PHE A 431 0.27 -9.70 21.49
N GLY A 432 -0.64 -10.65 21.26
CA GLY A 432 -1.80 -10.90 22.11
C GLY A 432 -2.93 -9.92 21.82
N GLU A 433 -3.96 -9.94 22.66
CA GLU A 433 -5.12 -9.05 22.48
C GLU A 433 -4.70 -7.57 22.53
N MET A 434 -5.21 -6.79 21.57
CA MET A 434 -4.91 -5.37 21.41
C MET A 434 -6.22 -4.56 21.48
N PRO A 435 -6.22 -3.36 22.08
CA PRO A 435 -7.45 -2.59 22.30
C PRO A 435 -7.88 -1.77 21.08
N GLY A 436 -6.96 -1.50 20.15
CA GLY A 436 -7.21 -0.71 18.94
C GLY A 436 -7.16 -1.54 17.66
N MET A 437 -7.76 -0.97 16.62
CA MET A 437 -7.65 -1.40 15.23
C MET A 437 -7.23 -0.16 14.43
N THR A 438 -5.95 -0.04 14.12
CA THR A 438 -5.44 1.08 13.34
C THR A 438 -5.97 0.96 11.92
N VAL A 439 -6.68 1.98 11.43
CA VAL A 439 -7.15 2.07 10.04
C VAL A 439 -6.34 3.13 9.32
N VAL A 440 -5.66 2.70 8.27
CA VAL A 440 -4.88 3.58 7.42
C VAL A 440 -5.84 4.39 6.54
N GLY A 441 -5.75 5.72 6.61
CA GLY A 441 -6.69 6.63 5.93
C GLY A 441 -8.09 6.68 6.55
N LEU A 442 -8.22 6.45 7.87
CA LEU A 442 -9.49 6.50 8.60
C LEU A 442 -10.34 7.74 8.24
N GLY A 443 -11.57 7.50 7.77
CA GLY A 443 -12.51 8.56 7.38
C GLY A 443 -12.63 8.75 5.88
N SER A 444 -11.96 7.92 5.08
CA SER A 444 -12.01 7.99 3.63
C SER A 444 -13.30 7.41 3.04
N SER A 445 -13.89 6.37 3.65
CA SER A 445 -15.06 5.70 3.05
C SER A 445 -16.15 5.35 4.07
N GLU A 446 -17.24 4.75 3.58
CA GLU A 446 -18.30 4.17 4.42
C GLU A 446 -17.91 2.79 4.99
N LEU A 447 -16.80 2.19 4.54
CA LEU A 447 -16.32 0.89 5.03
C LEU A 447 -15.93 0.94 6.52
N GLU A 448 -15.42 2.07 6.98
CA GLU A 448 -14.98 2.30 8.36
C GLU A 448 -16.13 2.15 9.35
N GLY A 449 -17.35 2.56 8.98
CA GLY A 449 -18.54 2.34 9.82
C GLY A 449 -18.82 0.85 10.00
N ILE A 450 -18.75 0.08 8.90
CA ILE A 450 -18.99 -1.37 8.92
C ILE A 450 -17.90 -2.09 9.72
N MET A 451 -16.63 -1.69 9.54
CA MET A 451 -15.52 -2.27 10.28
C MET A 451 -15.55 -1.87 11.76
N ALA A 452 -15.98 -0.65 12.10
CA ALA A 452 -16.17 -0.25 13.50
C ALA A 452 -17.22 -1.11 14.19
N ASP A 453 -18.30 -1.47 13.50
CA ASP A 453 -19.33 -2.36 14.00
C ASP A 453 -18.77 -3.76 14.28
N ALA A 454 -17.95 -4.29 13.37
CA ALA A 454 -17.23 -5.55 13.56
C ALA A 454 -16.20 -5.48 14.70
N ALA A 455 -15.41 -4.40 14.79
CA ALA A 455 -14.41 -4.20 15.85
C ALA A 455 -15.04 -4.23 17.25
N ARG A 456 -16.23 -3.64 17.40
CA ARG A 456 -16.97 -3.63 18.67
C ARG A 456 -17.36 -5.03 19.15
N THR A 457 -17.54 -6.02 18.26
CA THR A 457 -17.91 -7.38 18.68
C THR A 457 -16.77 -8.11 19.41
N VAL A 458 -15.54 -7.65 19.26
CA VAL A 458 -14.35 -8.16 19.95
C VAL A 458 -13.73 -7.13 20.89
N GLY A 459 -14.50 -6.10 21.28
CA GLY A 459 -14.07 -5.10 22.27
C GLY A 459 -13.05 -4.08 21.78
N ARG A 460 -12.87 -3.95 20.45
CA ARG A 460 -11.93 -2.99 19.84
C ARG A 460 -12.61 -1.74 19.32
N ARG A 461 -11.81 -0.70 19.09
CA ARG A 461 -12.21 0.52 18.39
C ARG A 461 -11.25 0.81 17.24
N LEU A 462 -11.77 1.45 16.19
CA LEU A 462 -10.93 1.98 15.14
C LEU A 462 -10.12 3.17 15.65
N VAL A 463 -8.86 3.22 15.25
CA VAL A 463 -7.87 4.24 15.62
C VAL A 463 -7.24 4.76 14.32
N PRO A 464 -7.02 6.07 14.15
CA PRO A 464 -6.32 6.58 12.97
C PRO A 464 -4.85 6.15 12.96
N ASP A 465 -4.26 6.06 11.77
CA ASP A 465 -2.79 5.98 11.63
C ASP A 465 -2.13 7.10 12.46
N PRO A 466 -1.21 6.77 13.38
CA PRO A 466 -0.56 7.76 14.22
C PRO A 466 0.51 8.60 13.48
N SER A 467 1.00 8.12 12.34
CA SER A 467 2.06 8.74 11.53
C SER A 467 1.63 8.90 10.06
N PRO A 468 0.48 9.56 9.78
CA PRO A 468 -0.09 9.62 8.43
C PRO A 468 0.79 10.38 7.43
N GLU A 469 1.74 11.19 7.91
CA GLU A 469 2.75 11.88 7.10
C GLU A 469 3.68 10.93 6.33
N LEU A 470 3.86 9.70 6.81
CA LEU A 470 4.68 8.68 6.16
C LEU A 470 3.90 7.88 5.11
N GLY A 471 2.62 8.22 4.90
CA GLY A 471 1.86 7.84 3.72
C GLY A 471 1.54 6.35 3.61
N ALA A 472 1.33 5.65 4.73
CA ALA A 472 1.02 4.22 4.75
C ALA A 472 -0.15 3.84 3.82
N PHE A 473 -1.09 4.76 3.57
CA PHE A 473 -2.22 4.54 2.66
C PHE A 473 -1.77 4.18 1.24
N PHE A 474 -0.63 4.69 0.78
CA PHE A 474 -0.17 4.50 -0.60
C PHE A 474 0.80 3.33 -0.77
N ARG A 475 0.92 2.47 0.25
CA ARG A 475 2.07 1.59 0.45
C ARG A 475 1.70 0.16 0.82
N SER A 476 0.49 -0.26 0.47
CA SER A 476 0.06 -1.65 0.54
C SER A 476 -1.06 -1.88 -0.47
N ASP A 477 -1.45 -3.14 -0.67
CA ASP A 477 -2.18 -3.59 -1.86
C ASP A 477 -3.63 -3.10 -2.00
N HIS A 478 -4.20 -2.46 -0.98
CA HIS A 478 -5.47 -1.73 -1.13
C HIS A 478 -5.36 -0.53 -2.08
N TYR A 479 -4.19 0.11 -2.17
CA TYR A 479 -4.03 1.38 -2.87
C TYR A 479 -4.28 1.28 -4.38
N PRO A 480 -3.74 0.30 -5.13
CA PRO A 480 -4.02 0.19 -6.56
C PRO A 480 -5.52 0.10 -6.88
N PHE A 481 -6.32 -0.54 -6.03
CA PHE A 481 -7.77 -0.59 -6.17
C PHE A 481 -8.45 0.74 -5.84
N ALA A 482 -8.03 1.40 -4.76
CA ALA A 482 -8.50 2.74 -4.42
C ALA A 482 -8.18 3.76 -5.52
N HIS A 483 -6.98 3.66 -6.09
CA HIS A 483 -6.54 4.46 -7.23
C HIS A 483 -7.42 4.23 -8.47
N ARG A 484 -7.95 3.02 -8.67
CA ARG A 484 -8.95 2.72 -9.71
C ARG A 484 -10.39 3.06 -9.29
N GLY A 485 -10.62 3.55 -8.08
CA GLY A 485 -11.89 4.03 -7.58
C GLY A 485 -12.71 3.02 -6.78
N VAL A 486 -12.22 1.81 -6.51
CA VAL A 486 -12.96 0.84 -5.67
C VAL A 486 -12.75 1.20 -4.19
N PRO A 487 -13.83 1.35 -3.37
CA PRO A 487 -13.70 1.55 -1.93
C PRO A 487 -12.80 0.50 -1.30
N ALA A 488 -11.78 0.92 -0.56
CA ALA A 488 -10.78 0.03 -0.01
C ALA A 488 -10.42 0.42 1.42
N ILE A 489 -10.19 -0.58 2.27
CA ILE A 489 -9.80 -0.41 3.67
C ILE A 489 -8.60 -1.28 4.00
N PHE A 490 -7.61 -0.69 4.66
CA PHE A 490 -6.48 -1.39 5.26
C PHE A 490 -6.46 -1.08 6.74
N ALA A 491 -6.49 -2.13 7.55
CA ALA A 491 -6.46 -2.02 8.99
C ALA A 491 -5.57 -3.08 9.60
N VAL A 492 -5.09 -2.83 10.82
CA VAL A 492 -4.23 -3.76 11.58
C VAL A 492 -4.46 -3.57 13.08
N GLY A 493 -4.38 -4.63 13.87
CA GLY A 493 -4.46 -4.55 15.32
C GLY A 493 -3.35 -3.66 15.91
N GLY A 494 -3.70 -2.84 16.91
CA GLY A 494 -2.78 -1.84 17.44
C GLY A 494 -3.18 -1.26 18.80
N PRO A 495 -2.40 -0.29 19.32
CA PRO A 495 -2.76 0.43 20.52
C PRO A 495 -4.06 1.23 20.33
N SER A 496 -4.75 1.54 21.44
CA SER A 496 -5.89 2.45 21.44
C SER A 496 -5.45 3.91 21.43
N ASP A 497 -6.41 4.80 21.12
CA ASP A 497 -6.28 6.25 21.21
C ASP A 497 -6.53 6.82 22.62
N ASP A 498 -6.75 5.96 23.63
CA ASP A 498 -7.05 6.41 24.99
C ASP A 498 -5.79 6.96 25.69
N PRO A 499 -5.70 8.28 25.93
CA PRO A 499 -4.51 8.89 26.55
C PRO A 499 -4.34 8.49 28.03
N ALA A 500 -5.35 7.89 28.66
CA ALA A 500 -5.28 7.39 30.03
C ALA A 500 -4.77 5.94 30.13
N ALA A 501 -4.74 5.20 29.02
CA ALA A 501 -4.28 3.81 29.01
C ALA A 501 -2.74 3.74 28.99
N ASP A 502 -2.14 2.98 29.92
CA ASP A 502 -0.71 2.67 29.83
C ASP A 502 -0.49 1.53 28.82
N GLN A 503 -0.03 1.91 27.63
CA GLN A 503 0.24 1.00 26.52
C GLN A 503 1.73 0.98 26.17
N SER A 504 2.60 1.45 27.07
CA SER A 504 4.04 1.63 26.82
C SER A 504 4.73 0.33 26.41
N ALA A 505 4.33 -0.80 27.02
CA ALA A 505 4.86 -2.12 26.68
C ALA A 505 4.46 -2.55 25.26
N LEU A 506 3.18 -2.37 24.89
CA LEU A 506 2.68 -2.71 23.55
C LEU A 506 3.37 -1.85 22.48
N ILE A 507 3.38 -0.52 22.68
CA ILE A 507 4.07 0.42 21.79
C ILE A 507 5.56 0.06 21.67
N GLY A 508 6.20 -0.32 22.78
CA GLY A 508 7.59 -0.78 22.78
C GLY A 508 7.83 -2.01 21.90
N ARG A 509 6.87 -2.94 21.80
CA ARG A 509 6.97 -4.10 20.89
C ARG A 509 6.85 -3.70 19.42
N PHE A 510 5.93 -2.80 19.08
CA PHE A 510 5.85 -2.24 17.72
C PHE A 510 7.14 -1.54 17.33
N THR A 511 7.67 -0.67 18.21
CA THR A 511 8.92 0.04 17.98
C THR A 511 10.10 -0.92 17.82
N GLU A 512 10.19 -1.96 18.65
CA GLU A 512 11.25 -2.98 18.54
C GLU A 512 11.16 -3.72 17.21
N PHE A 513 9.95 -4.15 16.81
CA PHE A 513 9.74 -4.83 15.54
C PHE A 513 10.19 -3.96 14.37
N VAL A 514 9.70 -2.71 14.27
CA VAL A 514 10.05 -1.82 13.16
C VAL A 514 11.55 -1.52 13.13
N GLN A 515 12.19 -1.35 14.28
CA GLN A 515 13.62 -1.02 14.34
C GLN A 515 14.55 -2.22 14.08
N ARG A 516 14.13 -3.44 14.43
CA ARG A 516 15.04 -4.59 14.52
C ARG A 516 14.65 -5.81 13.70
N ARG A 517 13.40 -5.89 13.22
CA ARG A 517 12.86 -7.09 12.59
C ARG A 517 12.22 -6.82 11.24
N TYR A 518 11.50 -5.72 11.10
CA TYR A 518 10.88 -5.33 9.83
C TYR A 518 11.92 -5.29 8.70
N HIS A 519 11.67 -6.06 7.62
CA HIS A 519 12.57 -6.25 6.47
C HIS A 519 13.99 -6.71 6.85
N GLN A 520 14.12 -7.41 7.97
CA GLN A 520 15.38 -7.92 8.50
C GLN A 520 15.27 -9.42 8.80
N VAL A 521 16.41 -10.08 8.87
CA VAL A 521 16.49 -11.52 9.20
C VAL A 521 15.85 -11.89 10.55
N GLY A 522 15.60 -10.90 11.42
CA GLY A 522 14.94 -11.11 12.71
C GLY A 522 13.42 -11.26 12.66
N ASP A 523 12.76 -11.08 11.50
CA ASP A 523 11.33 -11.34 11.34
C ASP A 523 11.04 -12.85 11.17
N GLU A 524 11.28 -13.58 12.25
CA GLU A 524 11.05 -15.01 12.35
C GLU A 524 9.84 -15.37 13.22
N TYR A 525 9.25 -16.52 12.93
CA TYR A 525 8.22 -17.12 13.78
C TYR A 525 8.83 -17.59 15.11
N ASP A 526 8.36 -17.02 16.23
CA ASP A 526 8.84 -17.37 17.58
C ASP A 526 7.71 -17.96 18.44
N PRO A 527 7.60 -19.29 18.56
CA PRO A 527 6.54 -19.92 19.36
C PRO A 527 6.64 -19.63 20.87
N ALA A 528 7.76 -19.10 21.37
CA ALA A 528 7.92 -18.80 22.79
C ALA A 528 7.32 -17.44 23.17
N THR A 529 7.23 -16.50 22.22
CA THR A 529 6.77 -15.12 22.49
C THR A 529 5.53 -14.71 21.72
N TRP A 530 5.14 -15.48 20.71
CA TRP A 530 3.99 -15.17 19.87
C TRP A 530 2.67 -15.56 20.56
N ASP A 531 1.77 -14.59 20.63
CA ASP A 531 0.39 -14.78 21.06
C ASP A 531 -0.56 -14.36 19.94
N MET A 532 -1.26 -15.36 19.39
CA MET A 532 -2.15 -15.19 18.24
C MET A 532 -3.51 -14.62 18.58
N ALA A 533 -3.85 -14.41 19.85
CA ALA A 533 -5.18 -13.92 20.25
C ALA A 533 -5.53 -12.59 19.55
N GLY A 534 -4.55 -11.69 19.40
CA GLY A 534 -4.71 -10.43 18.68
C GLY A 534 -5.03 -10.62 17.20
N ILE A 535 -4.33 -11.53 16.54
CA ILE A 535 -4.55 -11.83 15.12
C ILE A 535 -5.89 -12.52 14.91
N VAL A 536 -6.33 -13.41 15.81
CA VAL A 536 -7.68 -14.01 15.76
C VAL A 536 -8.76 -12.92 15.80
N GLN A 537 -8.59 -11.90 16.66
CA GLN A 537 -9.48 -10.74 16.69
C GLN A 537 -9.43 -9.95 15.37
N ASP A 538 -8.25 -9.73 14.79
CA ASP A 538 -8.10 -9.06 13.48
C ASP A 538 -8.88 -9.80 12.39
N VAL A 539 -8.67 -11.12 12.25
CA VAL A 539 -9.35 -11.94 11.23
C VAL A 539 -10.86 -12.00 11.47
N THR A 540 -11.29 -12.04 12.73
CA THR A 540 -12.72 -11.94 13.08
C THR A 540 -13.33 -10.62 12.57
N ILE A 541 -12.62 -9.50 12.73
CA ILE A 541 -13.06 -8.19 12.24
C ILE A 541 -13.12 -8.19 10.71
N TYR A 542 -12.09 -8.69 10.02
CA TYR A 542 -12.08 -8.77 8.55
C TYR A 542 -13.22 -9.65 8.01
N PHE A 543 -13.47 -10.80 8.64
CA PHE A 543 -14.56 -11.70 8.29
C PHE A 543 -15.91 -11.01 8.45
N ARG A 544 -16.21 -10.46 9.65
CA ARG A 544 -17.50 -9.81 9.91
C ARG A 544 -17.73 -8.61 9.00
N THR A 545 -16.68 -7.82 8.74
CA THR A 545 -16.76 -6.65 7.85
C THR A 545 -17.15 -7.07 6.43
N GLY A 546 -16.41 -7.98 5.81
CA GLY A 546 -16.73 -8.37 4.43
C GLY A 546 -17.94 -9.29 4.34
N TYR A 547 -18.29 -10.06 5.36
CA TYR A 547 -19.58 -10.77 5.40
C TYR A 547 -20.75 -9.78 5.41
N ALA A 548 -20.71 -8.74 6.23
CA ALA A 548 -21.73 -7.70 6.24
C ALA A 548 -21.85 -7.00 4.87
N ILE A 549 -20.73 -6.65 4.25
CA ILE A 549 -20.70 -6.07 2.91
C ILE A 549 -21.24 -7.06 1.87
N ALA A 550 -20.87 -8.33 1.96
CA ALA A 550 -21.31 -9.36 1.01
C ALA A 550 -22.81 -9.67 1.11
N MET A 551 -23.46 -9.34 2.23
CA MET A 551 -24.89 -9.54 2.46
C MET A 551 -25.74 -8.29 2.19
N ASP A 552 -25.22 -7.08 2.42
CA ASP A 552 -25.97 -5.83 2.18
C ASP A 552 -26.32 -5.68 0.68
N GLU A 553 -27.45 -5.04 0.38
CA GLU A 553 -27.79 -4.65 -1.00
C GLU A 553 -27.09 -3.35 -1.39
N ARG A 554 -26.79 -2.49 -0.42
CA ARG A 554 -26.08 -1.23 -0.64
C ARG A 554 -24.60 -1.48 -0.93
N ARG A 555 -24.02 -0.58 -1.72
CA ARG A 555 -22.59 -0.55 -2.04
C ARG A 555 -21.95 0.59 -1.25
N PRO A 556 -20.96 0.32 -0.38
CA PRO A 556 -20.22 1.37 0.31
C PRO A 556 -19.65 2.40 -0.66
N GLN A 557 -19.60 3.66 -0.25
CA GLN A 557 -19.10 4.77 -1.05
C GLN A 557 -17.83 5.39 -0.45
N TRP A 558 -17.09 6.13 -1.27
CA TRP A 558 -16.08 7.07 -0.79
C TRP A 558 -16.75 8.33 -0.21
N ASN A 559 -16.21 8.83 0.90
CA ASN A 559 -16.71 10.04 1.54
C ASN A 559 -16.40 11.29 0.68
N PRO A 560 -17.20 12.38 0.79
CA PRO A 560 -16.90 13.64 0.13
C PRO A 560 -15.50 14.17 0.49
N GLY A 561 -14.81 14.77 -0.48
CA GLY A 561 -13.46 15.32 -0.29
C GLY A 561 -12.32 14.32 -0.50
N THR A 562 -12.62 13.01 -0.60
CA THR A 562 -11.57 12.04 -0.92
C THR A 562 -11.15 12.07 -2.40
N PRO A 563 -9.85 11.86 -2.70
CA PRO A 563 -9.33 11.93 -4.06
C PRO A 563 -9.80 10.76 -4.96
N PHE A 564 -10.38 9.71 -4.38
CA PHE A 564 -10.81 8.51 -5.10
C PHE A 564 -12.27 8.56 -5.55
N ARG A 565 -13.08 9.46 -4.98
CA ARG A 565 -14.51 9.54 -5.27
C ARG A 565 -14.81 9.84 -6.73
N ALA A 566 -14.12 10.80 -7.34
CA ALA A 566 -14.32 11.13 -8.75
C ALA A 566 -14.01 9.93 -9.68
N ARG A 567 -12.98 9.16 -9.34
CA ARG A 567 -12.62 7.92 -10.06
C ARG A 567 -13.67 6.84 -9.87
N HIS A 568 -14.24 6.71 -8.67
CA HIS A 568 -15.34 5.80 -8.38
C HIS A 568 -16.58 6.11 -9.22
N GLU A 569 -16.99 7.38 -9.26
CA GLU A 569 -18.14 7.82 -10.05
C GLU A 569 -17.92 7.54 -11.55
N ALA A 570 -16.71 7.78 -12.08
CA ALA A 570 -16.35 7.46 -13.46
C ALA A 570 -16.35 5.95 -13.74
N LEU A 571 -15.77 5.13 -12.84
CA LEU A 571 -15.76 3.67 -12.95
C LEU A 571 -17.18 3.11 -13.03
N ARG A 572 -18.09 3.62 -12.19
CA ARG A 572 -19.49 3.19 -12.16
C ARG A 572 -20.28 3.67 -13.38
N ALA A 573 -20.01 4.87 -13.87
CA ALA A 573 -20.66 5.39 -15.07
C ALA A 573 -20.29 4.60 -16.33
N ALA A 574 -19.02 4.22 -16.49
CA ALA A 574 -18.55 3.45 -17.63
C ALA A 574 -19.23 2.08 -17.73
N ALA A 575 -19.39 1.37 -16.61
CA ALA A 575 -20.06 0.08 -16.59
C ALA A 575 -21.55 0.16 -16.98
N GLN A 576 -22.24 1.21 -16.53
CA GLN A 576 -23.65 1.42 -16.90
C GLN A 576 -23.84 1.73 -18.39
N SER A 577 -22.84 2.34 -19.04
CA SER A 577 -22.91 2.59 -20.48
C SER A 577 -22.64 1.35 -21.33
N ASP A 578 -21.79 0.43 -20.85
CA ASP A 578 -21.49 -0.83 -21.53
C ASP A 578 -22.69 -1.79 -21.47
N ASP A 579 -23.37 -1.87 -20.31
CA ASP A 579 -24.62 -2.64 -20.15
C ASP A 579 -25.77 -2.10 -21.04
N ALA A 580 -25.77 -0.80 -21.35
CA ALA A 580 -26.77 -0.18 -22.21
C ALA A 580 -26.51 -0.42 -23.72
N GLN A 581 -25.33 -0.92 -24.10
CA GLN A 581 -24.93 -1.14 -25.49
C GLN A 581 -25.02 -2.61 -25.95
N GLU A 582 -25.27 -3.59 -25.09
CA GLU A 582 -25.62 -4.95 -25.52
C GLU A 582 -27.04 -4.97 -26.13
N PRO A 583 -27.22 -5.20 -27.46
CA PRO A 583 -28.54 -5.33 -28.01
C PRO A 583 -29.08 -6.72 -27.69
N ALA A 584 -30.34 -6.77 -27.25
CA ALA A 584 -31.16 -7.96 -27.22
C ALA A 584 -31.18 -8.66 -28.60
N SER A 585 -30.26 -9.59 -28.83
CA SER A 585 -30.33 -10.51 -29.97
C SER A 585 -31.26 -11.67 -29.65
N GLY A 586 -32.51 -11.32 -29.32
CA GLY A 586 -33.64 -12.23 -29.31
C GLY A 586 -34.09 -12.52 -30.73
N GLY A 587 -33.89 -13.76 -31.15
CA GLY A 587 -34.76 -14.52 -32.06
C GLY A 587 -35.21 -13.86 -33.37
N SER A 588 -34.58 -14.26 -34.47
CA SER A 588 -35.28 -14.34 -35.77
C SER A 588 -35.10 -15.72 -36.37
N SER A 589 -36.16 -16.53 -36.28
CA SER A 589 -36.31 -17.78 -37.01
C SER A 589 -36.28 -17.51 -38.52
N ALA A 590 -35.22 -17.93 -39.19
CA ALA A 590 -35.19 -17.99 -40.65
C ALA A 590 -35.62 -19.40 -41.10
N THR A 591 -36.92 -19.56 -41.38
CA THR A 591 -37.39 -20.62 -42.27
C THR A 591 -37.06 -20.21 -43.71
N ARG A 592 -36.19 -20.96 -44.39
CA ARG A 592 -36.19 -20.99 -45.87
C ARG A 592 -35.89 -22.39 -46.37
N ALA A 593 -36.88 -22.90 -47.10
CA ALA A 593 -36.86 -24.14 -47.83
C ALA A 593 -35.95 -24.07 -49.06
N SER A 594 -35.37 -25.22 -49.39
CA SER A 594 -34.82 -25.65 -50.69
C SER A 594 -35.94 -25.68 -51.76
N PRO A 595 -35.65 -25.70 -53.08
CA PRO A 595 -34.49 -26.26 -53.77
C PRO A 595 -33.50 -25.26 -54.39
#